data_AF-A0A7C2IBN1-F1
#
_entry.id   AF-A0A7C2IBN1-F1
#
_cell.length_a   1.000
_cell.length_b   1.000
_cell.length_c   1.000
_cell.angle_alpha   90.00
_cell.angle_beta   90.00
_cell.angle_gamma   90.00
#
_symmetry.space_group_name_H-M   'P 1'
#
loop_
_entity.id
_entity.type
_entity.pdbx_description
1 polymer ?
#
loop_
_entity_poly.entity_id
_entity_poly.type
_entity_poly.pdbx_seq_one_letter_code
_entity_poly.pdbx_strand_id
1 'polypeptide(L)' 'MTALVERAHEWWGTTVRFLREVRVELKKVTWPHRKEIIGSTAVVILASFLVSFFLGFVDLILQKLLELIIK' A
#
# COMPACT_ATOMS: atom_id res chain seq x y z
N MET A 1 -6.04 43.18 -16.25
CA MET A 1 -4.67 42.94 -15.77
C MET A 1 -4.61 42.91 -14.24
N THR A 2 -5.20 43.89 -13.54
CA THR A 2 -5.18 44.04 -12.07
C THR A 2 -5.93 42.95 -11.29
N ALA A 3 -7.11 42.54 -11.74
CA ALA A 3 -7.91 41.49 -11.07
C ALA A 3 -7.27 40.09 -11.06
N LEU A 4 -6.36 39.80 -12.00
CA LEU A 4 -5.60 38.53 -12.02
C LEU A 4 -4.48 38.51 -10.97
N VAL A 5 -3.87 39.67 -10.72
CA VAL A 5 -2.82 39.85 -9.72
C VAL A 5 -3.39 39.77 -8.30
N GLU A 6 -4.58 40.34 -8.06
CA GLU A 6 -5.30 40.18 -6.78
C GLU A 6 -5.67 38.73 -6.51
N ARG A 7 -6.23 38.03 -7.49
CA ARG A 7 -6.52 36.58 -7.36
C ARG A 7 -5.27 35.76 -7.09
N ALA A 8 -4.14 36.06 -7.74
CA ALA A 8 -2.89 35.35 -7.49
C ALA A 8 -2.38 35.56 -6.05
N HIS A 9 -2.51 36.77 -5.50
CA HIS A 9 -2.15 37.05 -4.09
C HIS A 9 -3.07 36.32 -3.09
N GLU A 10 -4.37 36.26 -3.35
CA GLU A 10 -5.33 35.50 -2.54
C GLU A 10 -5.07 33.99 -2.58
N TRP A 11 -4.77 33.46 -3.77
CA TRP A 11 -4.39 32.05 -3.96
C TRP A 11 -3.10 31.71 -3.21
N TRP A 12 -2.11 32.61 -3.22
CA TRP A 12 -0.85 32.42 -2.50
C TRP A 12 -1.05 32.28 -0.99
N GLY A 13 -1.84 33.16 -0.38
CA GLY A 13 -2.14 33.09 1.05
C GLY A 13 -2.90 31.82 1.46
N THR A 14 -3.82 31.37 0.60
CA THR A 14 -4.62 30.17 0.82
C THR A 14 -3.78 28.89 0.76
N THR A 15 -2.88 28.77 -0.22
CA THR A 15 -2.00 27.59 -0.35
C THR A 15 -1.02 27.46 0.82
N VAL A 16 -0.44 28.58 1.29
CA VAL A 16 0.47 28.56 2.46
C VAL A 16 -0.27 28.12 3.72
N ARG A 17 -1.52 28.58 3.90
CA ARG A 17 -2.38 28.16 5.01
C ARG A 17 -2.73 26.66 4.91
N PHE A 18 -3.09 26.18 3.72
CA PHE A 18 -3.38 24.76 3.47
C PHE A 18 -2.19 23.85 3.80
N LEU A 19 -0.98 24.21 3.36
CA LEU A 19 0.24 23.43 3.69
C LEU A 19 0.54 23.42 5.19
N ARG A 20 0.24 24.51 5.90
CA ARG A 20 0.38 24.57 7.36
C ARG A 20 -0.63 23.65 8.06
N GLU A 21 -1.88 23.63 7.60
CA GLU A 21 -2.95 22.76 8.11
C GLU A 21 -2.63 21.29 7.83
N VAL A 22 -2.17 20.93 6.62
CA VAL A 22 -1.70 19.58 6.27
C VAL A 22 -0.56 19.14 7.17
N ARG A 23 0.43 20.01 7.46
CA ARG A 23 1.52 19.68 8.39
C ARG A 23 1.01 19.39 9.80
N VAL A 24 -0.02 20.09 10.27
CA VAL A 24 -0.63 19.86 11.59
C VAL A 24 -1.37 18.51 11.61
N GLU A 25 -2.09 18.18 10.54
CA GLU A 25 -2.82 16.91 10.46
C GLU A 25 -1.88 15.71 10.29
N LEU A 26 -0.82 15.86 9.50
CA LEU A 26 0.23 14.84 9.36
C LEU A 26 0.95 14.54 10.68
N LYS A 27 0.98 15.48 11.64
CA LYS A 27 1.51 15.21 12.98
C LYS A 27 0.58 14.36 13.84
N LYS A 28 -0.72 14.30 13.52
CA LYS A 28 -1.69 13.41 14.19
C LYS A 28 -1.66 12.00 13.61
N VAL A 29 -1.02 11.80 12.46
CA VAL A 29 -0.78 10.47 11.91
C VAL A 29 0.19 9.75 12.84
N THR A 30 -0.36 8.87 13.67
CA THR A 30 0.40 7.93 14.48
C THR A 30 1.06 6.93 13.57
N TRP A 31 2.33 7.18 13.23
CA TRP A 31 3.13 6.22 12.50
C TRP A 31 3.26 4.95 13.34
N PRO A 32 2.85 3.79 12.79
CA PRO A 32 2.85 2.54 13.53
C PRO A 32 4.26 2.22 14.01
N HIS A 33 4.37 1.76 15.25
CA HIS A 33 5.65 1.41 15.83
C HIS A 33 6.22 0.19 15.09
N ARG A 34 7.55 0.14 14.90
CA ARG A 34 8.22 -0.91 14.09
C ARG A 34 7.78 -2.34 14.42
N LYS A 35 7.41 -2.59 15.69
CA LYS A 35 6.93 -3.89 16.17
C LYS A 35 5.59 -4.31 15.55
N GLU A 36 4.66 -3.37 15.33
CA GLU A 36 3.36 -3.66 14.71
C GLU A 36 3.49 -3.95 13.21
N ILE A 37 4.37 -3.23 12.53
CA ILE A 37 4.67 -3.44 11.10
C ILE A 37 5.26 -4.84 10.87
N ILE A 38 6.14 -5.29 11.78
CA ILE A 38 6.71 -6.64 11.70
C ILE A 38 5.63 -7.70 11.92
N GLY A 39 4.74 -7.50 12.89
CA GLY A 39 3.63 -8.43 13.16
C GLY A 39 2.69 -8.59 11.96
N SER A 40 2.25 -7.48 11.36
CA SER A 40 1.35 -7.53 10.20
C SER A 40 2.02 -8.14 8.96
N THR A 41 3.30 -7.83 8.72
CA THR A 41 4.06 -8.39 7.60
C THR A 41 4.32 -9.89 7.79
N ALA A 42 4.58 -10.34 9.03
CA ALA A 42 4.82 -11.75 9.32
C ALA A 42 3.58 -12.63 9.02
N VAL A 43 2.38 -12.14 9.34
CA VAL A 43 1.13 -12.83 9.01
C VAL A 43 0.96 -12.97 7.49
N VAL A 44 1.25 -11.92 6.72
CA VAL A 44 1.17 -11.96 5.25
C VAL A 44 2.17 -12.97 4.69
N ILE A 45 3.41 -12.96 5.15
CA ILE A 45 4.44 -13.92 4.72
C ILE A 45 3.98 -15.36 4.98
N LEU A 46 3.46 -15.64 6.18
CA LEU A 46 2.98 -16.97 6.54
C LEU A 46 1.79 -17.39 5.66
N ALA A 47 0.82 -16.50 5.45
CA ALA A 47 -0.34 -16.77 4.60
C ALA A 47 0.06 -17.03 3.15
N SER A 48 0.95 -16.21 2.58
CA SER A 48 1.48 -16.41 1.23
C SER A 48 2.23 -17.73 1.11
N PHE A 49 3.04 -18.10 2.11
CA PHE A 49 3.79 -19.36 2.10
C PHE A 49 2.84 -20.57 2.09
N LEU A 50 1.78 -20.55 2.91
CA LEU A 50 0.76 -21.61 2.93
C LEU A 50 0.05 -21.75 1.57
N VAL A 51 -0.34 -20.62 0.96
CA VAL A 51 -1.00 -20.62 -0.35
C VAL A 51 -0.06 -21.14 -1.43
N SER A 52 1.18 -20.66 -1.48
CA SER A 52 2.18 -21.12 -2.46
C SER A 52 2.48 -22.61 -2.31
N PHE A 53 2.58 -23.11 -1.08
CA PHE A 53 2.79 -24.53 -0.84
C PHE A 53 1.59 -25.37 -1.31
N PHE A 54 0.36 -24.95 -1.01
CA PHE A 54 -0.85 -25.64 -1.46
C PHE A 54 -0.95 -25.67 -2.99
N LEU A 55 -0.80 -24.51 -3.63
CA LEU A 55 -0.86 -24.41 -5.09
C LEU A 55 0.25 -25.25 -5.74
N GLY A 56 1.48 -25.13 -5.27
CA GLY A 56 2.60 -25.93 -5.79
C GLY A 56 2.37 -27.43 -5.64
N PHE A 57 1.80 -27.89 -4.52
CA PHE A 57 1.45 -29.29 -4.34
C PHE A 57 0.37 -29.76 -5.33
N VAL A 58 -0.68 -28.96 -5.53
CA VAL A 58 -1.74 -29.24 -6.51
C VAL A 58 -1.19 -29.27 -7.94
N ASP A 59 -0.33 -28.32 -8.29
CA ASP A 59 0.31 -28.24 -9.61
C ASP A 59 1.17 -29.48 -9.88
N LEU A 60 1.92 -29.96 -8.89
CA LEU A 60 2.71 -31.19 -9.02
C LEU A 60 1.85 -32.43 -9.22
N ILE A 61 0.71 -32.53 -8.51
CA ILE A 61 -0.25 -33.64 -8.70
C ILE A 61 -0.84 -33.58 -10.10
N LEU A 62 -1.28 -32.40 -10.53
CA LEU A 62 -1.91 -32.21 -11.82
C LEU A 62 -0.93 -32.53 -12.96
N GLN A 63 0.32 -32.07 -12.87
CA GLN A 63 1.37 -32.40 -13.85
C GLN A 63 1.56 -33.91 -13.98
N LYS A 64 1.69 -34.63 -12.86
CA LYS A 64 1.82 -36.10 -12.89
C LYS A 64 0.58 -36.81 -13.45
N LEU A 65 -0.61 -36.30 -13.14
CA LEU A 65 -1.85 -36.87 -13.66
C LEU A 65 -1.98 -36.65 -15.17
N LEU A 66 -1.62 -35.46 -15.65
CA LEU A 66 -1.60 -35.14 -17.08
C LEU A 66 -0.57 -35.98 -17.84
N GLU A 67 0.63 -36.17 -17.27
CA GLU A 67 1.64 -37.09 -17.84
C GLU A 67 1.12 -38.52 -17.96
N LEU A 68 0.32 -39.00 -17.01
CA LEU A 68 -0.28 -40.34 -17.05
C LEU A 68 -1.38 -40.45 -18.10
N ILE A 69 -2.14 -39.38 -18.37
CA ILE A 69 -3.25 -39.37 -19.34
C ILE A 69 -2.76 -39.19 -20.78
N ILE A 70 -1.72 -38.37 -20.98
CA ILE A 70 -1.16 -38.08 -22.31
C ILE A 70 -0.24 -39.22 -22.80
N LYS A 71 0.28 -40.03 -21.88
CA LYS A 71 1.05 -41.24 -22.19
C LYS A 71 0.15 -42.45 -22.42
#